data_AF-A0A061N9B4-F1
#
_entry.id   AF-A0A061N9B4-F1
#
_cell.length_a   1.000
_cell.length_b   1.000
_cell.length_c   1.000
_cell.angle_alpha   90.00
_cell.angle_beta   90.00
_cell.angle_gamma   90.00
#
_symmetry.space_group_name_H-M   'P 1'
#
loop_
_entity.id
_entity.type
_entity.pdbx_description
1 polymer ?
#
loop_
_entity_poly.entity_id
_entity_poly.type
_entity_poly.pdbx_seq_one_letter_code
_entity_poly.pdbx_strand_id
1 'polypeptide(L)'
;MRLGIDVGRSYTDAVLTSENGRIFARTKSTRGEDSVENTRLALATIFGQIKGNEASIKGIFVCSSHIEQALNEVERLAKTYLVRISPMPSILQPAVDWPEDLQDHIVGTTHLSSTEDDQEWEELIVKINESGAQSIAVVGVNAPMDAESERRLGAKITVRLPELAVSLSHQFGSIGFIERENTTLLNAMLRPATVLSKKLVA
;
A
#
# COMPACT_ATOMS: atom_id res chain seq x y z
N MET A 1 -2.60 18.79 23.61
CA MET A 1 -1.73 17.60 23.75
C MET A 1 -1.63 16.88 22.41
N ARG A 2 -0.60 16.07 22.20
CA ARG A 2 -0.39 15.24 21.01
C ARG A 2 -0.09 13.83 21.45
N LEU A 3 -0.72 12.84 20.81
CA LEU A 3 -0.50 11.43 21.10
C LEU A 3 0.28 10.81 19.94
N GLY A 4 1.50 10.33 20.21
CA GLY A 4 2.26 9.49 19.29
C GLY A 4 2.02 8.02 19.62
N ILE A 5 1.80 7.20 18.61
CA ILE A 5 1.61 5.75 18.70
C ILE A 5 2.53 5.09 17.68
N ASP A 6 3.34 4.15 18.13
CA ASP A 6 4.17 3.30 17.29
C ASP A 6 3.69 1.85 17.40
N VAL A 7 3.15 1.33 16.30
CA VAL A 7 2.53 0.01 16.21
C VAL A 7 3.53 -0.96 15.57
N GLY A 8 4.16 -1.77 16.41
CA GLY A 8 4.97 -2.90 15.99
C GLY A 8 4.20 -4.23 16.00
N ARG A 9 4.93 -5.33 15.72
CA ARG A 9 4.37 -6.68 15.68
C ARG A 9 3.92 -7.18 17.05
N SER A 10 4.78 -7.04 18.05
CA SER A 10 4.57 -7.61 19.39
C SER A 10 4.30 -6.55 20.46
N TYR A 11 4.63 -5.29 20.17
CA TYR A 11 4.52 -4.18 21.09
C TYR A 11 3.86 -2.99 20.41
N THR A 12 3.06 -2.26 21.17
CA THR A 12 2.65 -0.90 20.81
C THR A 12 3.19 0.07 21.85
N ASP A 13 4.00 1.01 21.40
CA ASP A 13 4.52 2.10 22.22
C ASP A 13 3.62 3.33 22.01
N ALA A 14 3.20 3.99 23.10
CA ALA A 14 2.42 5.22 23.01
C ALA A 14 2.90 6.27 23.99
N VAL A 15 2.98 7.52 23.52
CA VAL A 15 3.48 8.66 24.28
C VAL A 15 2.56 9.87 24.07
N LEU A 16 2.12 10.45 25.18
CA LEU A 16 1.33 11.68 25.18
C LEU A 16 2.20 12.87 25.58
N THR A 17 2.23 13.90 24.74
CA THR A 17 3.04 15.09 24.96
C THR A 17 2.22 16.38 24.94
N SER A 18 2.76 17.42 25.56
CA SER A 18 2.33 18.80 25.32
C SER A 18 2.81 19.31 23.95
N GLU A 19 2.39 20.52 23.57
CA GLU A 19 2.86 21.17 22.34
C GLU A 19 4.35 21.51 22.37
N ASN A 20 4.89 21.78 23.56
CA ASN A 20 6.31 22.03 23.81
C ASN A 20 7.12 20.76 24.16
N GLY A 21 6.58 19.56 23.91
CA GLY A 21 7.32 18.29 24.00
C GLY A 21 7.45 17.69 25.40
N ARG A 22 6.81 18.25 26.43
CA ARG A 22 6.76 17.65 27.77
C ARG A 22 5.92 16.38 27.73
N ILE A 23 6.46 15.27 28.23
CA ILE A 23 5.76 13.98 28.31
C ILE A 23 4.82 13.98 29.52
N PHE A 24 3.55 13.64 29.29
CA PHE A 24 2.53 13.49 30.33
C PHE A 24 2.29 12.03 30.70
N ALA A 25 2.29 11.15 29.70
CA ALA A 25 2.03 9.73 29.86
C ALA A 25 2.82 8.95 28.82
N ARG A 26 3.24 7.74 29.17
CA ARG A 26 3.84 6.78 28.25
C ARG A 26 3.44 5.37 28.62
N THR A 27 3.39 4.49 27.65
CA THR A 27 3.15 3.07 27.86
C THR A 27 3.80 2.25 26.77
N LYS A 28 4.09 1.01 27.12
CA LYS A 28 4.47 -0.07 26.20
C LYS A 28 3.53 -1.23 26.47
N SER A 29 2.63 -1.52 25.55
CA SER A 29 1.66 -2.61 25.69
C SER A 29 2.07 -3.83 24.88
N THR A 30 1.70 -5.00 25.37
CA THR A 30 1.86 -6.26 24.65
C THR A 30 0.83 -7.28 25.12
N ARG A 31 0.33 -8.05 24.16
CA ARG A 31 -0.60 -9.17 24.30
C ARG A 31 -0.33 -10.17 23.17
N GLY A 32 0.96 -10.45 22.93
CA GLY A 32 1.41 -11.27 21.81
C GLY A 32 1.41 -10.49 20.49
N GLU A 33 1.15 -11.18 19.39
CA GLU A 33 1.24 -10.64 18.02
C GLU A 33 -0.03 -9.91 17.53
N ASP A 34 -1.01 -9.67 18.41
CA ASP A 34 -2.23 -8.91 18.07
C ASP A 34 -1.98 -7.40 18.20
N SER A 35 -1.50 -6.77 17.13
CA SER A 35 -1.20 -5.33 17.09
C SER A 35 -2.43 -4.44 17.35
N VAL A 36 -3.64 -4.91 17.05
CA VAL A 36 -4.89 -4.18 17.33
C VAL A 36 -5.17 -4.14 18.82
N GLU A 37 -5.13 -5.29 19.48
CA GLU A 37 -5.36 -5.37 20.92
C GLU A 37 -4.23 -4.68 21.71
N ASN A 38 -2.98 -4.79 21.24
CA ASN A 38 -1.85 -4.04 21.79
C ASN A 38 -2.13 -2.53 21.73
N THR A 39 -2.61 -2.03 20.59
CA THR A 39 -2.95 -0.61 20.43
C THR A 39 -4.10 -0.19 21.33
N ARG A 40 -5.16 -1.01 21.44
CA ARG A 40 -6.29 -0.75 22.35
C ARG A 40 -5.84 -0.67 23.81
N LEU A 41 -4.94 -1.57 24.24
CA LEU A 41 -4.36 -1.58 25.58
C LEU A 41 -3.49 -0.35 25.84
N ALA A 42 -2.69 0.07 24.86
CA ALA A 42 -1.87 1.28 24.98
C ALA A 42 -2.76 2.51 25.19
N LEU A 43 -3.80 2.67 24.36
CA LEU A 43 -4.76 3.77 24.45
C LEU A 43 -5.50 3.78 25.80
N ALA A 44 -6.01 2.62 26.24
CA ALA A 44 -6.67 2.51 27.54
C ALA A 44 -5.76 2.92 28.70
N THR A 45 -4.47 2.55 28.63
CA THR A 45 -3.47 2.91 29.64
C THR A 45 -3.21 4.42 29.65
N ILE A 46 -3.02 5.04 28.49
CA ILE A 46 -2.80 6.49 28.37
C ILE A 46 -4.01 7.27 28.89
N PHE A 47 -5.22 6.92 28.46
CA PHE A 47 -6.44 7.61 28.91
C PHE A 47 -6.71 7.41 30.40
N GLY A 48 -6.39 6.23 30.94
CA GLY A 48 -6.43 5.99 32.38
C GLY A 48 -5.50 6.89 33.21
N GLN A 49 -4.41 7.39 32.62
CA GLN A 49 -3.45 8.28 33.29
C GLN A 49 -3.84 9.77 33.22
N ILE A 50 -4.71 10.17 32.30
CA ILE A 50 -5.09 11.58 32.09
C ILE A 50 -6.56 11.90 32.39
N LYS A 51 -7.27 10.96 33.05
CA LYS A 51 -8.73 10.99 33.33
C LYS A 51 -9.34 12.39 33.30
N GLY A 52 -10.23 12.64 32.33
CA GLY A 52 -10.99 13.88 32.21
C GLY A 52 -10.31 14.98 31.39
N ASN A 53 -9.14 14.72 30.80
CA ASN A 53 -8.43 15.67 29.94
C ASN A 53 -8.27 15.17 28.48
N GLU A 54 -9.06 14.16 28.08
CA GLU A 54 -9.04 13.56 26.74
C GLU A 54 -9.37 14.60 25.66
N ALA A 55 -10.30 15.51 25.95
CA ALA A 55 -10.72 16.60 25.07
C ALA A 55 -9.58 17.60 24.70
N SER A 56 -8.46 17.58 25.42
CA SER A 56 -7.31 18.43 25.10
C SER A 56 -6.30 17.80 24.14
N ILE A 57 -6.52 16.57 23.68
CA ILE A 57 -5.73 15.92 22.63
C ILE A 57 -6.12 16.53 21.28
N LYS A 58 -5.17 17.21 20.64
CA LYS A 58 -5.38 17.94 19.38
C LYS A 58 -4.96 17.13 18.14
N GLY A 59 -4.32 15.99 18.33
CA GLY A 59 -3.84 15.15 17.23
C GLY A 59 -3.27 13.83 17.70
N ILE A 60 -3.46 12.81 16.86
CA ILE A 60 -2.92 11.46 17.02
C ILE A 60 -2.02 11.18 15.81
N PHE A 61 -0.80 10.77 16.07
CA PHE A 61 0.22 10.45 15.08
C PHE A 61 0.51 8.96 15.21
N VAL A 62 0.29 8.22 14.13
CA VAL A 62 0.49 6.77 14.12
C VAL A 62 1.65 6.44 13.19
N CYS A 63 2.63 5.73 13.73
CA CYS A 63 3.72 5.10 13.00
C CYS A 63 3.53 3.58 13.09
N SER A 64 3.97 2.85 12.07
CA SER A 64 3.95 1.40 12.10
C SER A 64 5.09 0.82 11.29
N SER A 65 5.68 -0.26 11.81
CA SER A 65 6.71 -1.03 11.13
C SER A 65 6.15 -2.12 10.22
N HIS A 66 4.82 -2.22 10.02
CA HIS A 66 4.22 -3.30 9.23
C HIS A 66 4.70 -3.32 7.77
N ILE A 67 4.92 -2.16 7.15
CA ILE A 67 5.42 -2.09 5.77
C ILE A 67 6.87 -2.58 5.69
N GLU A 68 7.75 -2.09 6.56
CA GLU A 68 9.14 -2.55 6.64
C GLU A 68 9.22 -4.05 6.88
N GLN A 69 8.37 -4.59 7.75
CA GLN A 69 8.30 -6.04 8.00
C GLN A 69 7.81 -6.81 6.78
N ALA A 70 6.77 -6.33 6.10
CA ALA A 70 6.28 -6.98 4.88
C ALA A 70 7.37 -7.04 3.79
N LEU A 71 8.24 -6.03 3.71
CA LEU A 71 9.39 -6.04 2.79
C LEU A 71 10.49 -7.02 3.21
N ASN A 72 10.61 -7.37 4.49
CA ASN A 72 11.51 -8.43 4.95
C ASN A 72 10.89 -9.83 4.80
N GLU A 73 9.57 -9.93 4.65
CA GLU A 73 8.83 -11.18 4.44
C GLU A 73 8.33 -11.25 2.99
N VAL A 74 9.26 -11.11 2.03
CA VAL A 74 8.98 -10.98 0.58
C VAL A 74 8.00 -12.03 0.06
N GLU A 75 8.10 -13.28 0.53
CA GLU A 75 7.19 -14.38 0.17
C GLU A 75 5.69 -14.09 0.40
N ARG A 76 5.37 -13.14 1.30
CA ARG A 76 4.00 -12.71 1.60
C ARG A 76 3.50 -11.57 0.71
N LEU A 77 4.36 -10.97 -0.08
CA LEU A 77 3.99 -9.92 -1.01
C LEU A 77 3.14 -10.49 -2.15
N ALA A 78 2.24 -9.66 -2.66
CA ALA A 78 1.36 -10.06 -3.74
C ALA A 78 2.15 -10.33 -5.02
N LYS A 79 1.92 -11.48 -5.64
CA LYS A 79 2.28 -11.68 -7.05
C LYS A 79 1.57 -10.62 -7.88
N THR A 80 2.32 -9.79 -8.60
CA THR A 80 1.80 -8.57 -9.21
C THR A 80 1.97 -8.61 -10.72
N TYR A 81 0.91 -8.25 -11.45
CA TYR A 81 0.95 -8.05 -12.89
C TYR A 81 1.17 -6.57 -13.22
N LEU A 82 2.08 -6.25 -14.14
CA LEU A 82 2.34 -4.89 -14.59
C LEU A 82 1.66 -4.61 -15.94
N VAL A 83 0.94 -3.49 -16.03
CA VAL A 83 0.42 -2.97 -17.30
C VAL A 83 1.00 -1.59 -17.56
N ARG A 84 1.77 -1.46 -18.64
CA ARG A 84 2.35 -0.18 -19.11
C ARG A 84 1.49 0.38 -20.23
N ILE A 85 0.97 1.59 -20.07
CA ILE A 85 0.26 2.33 -21.11
C ILE A 85 1.21 3.39 -21.67
N SER A 86 1.72 3.17 -22.88
CA SER A 86 2.54 4.16 -23.58
C SER A 86 2.43 3.99 -25.10
N PRO A 87 2.65 5.04 -25.92
CA PRO A 87 2.57 4.90 -27.38
C PRO A 87 3.61 3.95 -27.97
N MET A 88 4.72 3.76 -27.27
CA MET A 88 5.81 2.86 -27.64
C MET A 88 6.22 2.01 -26.43
N PRO A 89 6.62 0.74 -26.64
CA PRO A 89 7.15 -0.09 -25.57
C PRO A 89 8.43 0.52 -25.01
N SER A 90 8.55 0.55 -23.68
CA SER A 90 9.83 0.88 -23.04
C SER A 90 10.82 -0.27 -23.25
N ILE A 91 12.05 0.06 -23.63
CA ILE A 91 13.16 -0.91 -23.70
C ILE A 91 13.65 -1.36 -22.32
N LEU A 92 13.33 -0.58 -21.28
CA LEU A 92 13.75 -0.88 -19.91
C LEU A 92 12.88 -1.98 -19.34
N GLN A 93 13.52 -3.00 -18.76
CA GLN A 93 12.80 -4.02 -18.01
C GLN A 93 12.09 -3.36 -16.80
N PRO A 94 10.98 -3.93 -16.33
CA PRO A 94 10.39 -3.55 -15.05
C PRO A 94 11.37 -3.83 -13.91
N ALA A 95 11.29 -3.04 -12.84
CA ALA A 95 12.04 -3.29 -11.60
C ALA A 95 13.56 -3.48 -11.80
N VAL A 96 14.15 -2.72 -12.73
CA VAL A 96 15.61 -2.67 -12.93
C VAL A 96 16.30 -2.36 -11.60
N ASP A 97 17.35 -3.11 -11.31
CA ASP A 97 18.16 -3.05 -10.08
C ASP A 97 17.42 -3.42 -8.79
N TRP A 98 16.21 -4.00 -8.87
CA TRP A 98 15.55 -4.55 -7.68
C TRP A 98 16.23 -5.87 -7.25
N PRO A 99 16.15 -6.23 -5.96
CA PRO A 99 16.43 -7.59 -5.50
C PRO A 99 15.70 -8.66 -6.32
N GLU A 100 16.37 -9.77 -6.62
CA GLU A 100 15.84 -10.86 -7.47
C GLU A 100 14.54 -11.45 -6.90
N ASP A 101 14.48 -11.64 -5.59
CA ASP A 101 13.30 -12.10 -4.87
C ASP A 101 12.08 -11.18 -5.06
N LEU A 102 12.27 -9.86 -5.15
CA LEU A 102 11.19 -8.93 -5.47
C LEU A 102 10.81 -8.93 -6.96
N GLN A 103 11.78 -9.14 -7.85
CA GLN A 103 11.50 -9.27 -9.29
C GLN A 103 10.66 -10.52 -9.58
N ASP A 104 10.90 -11.63 -8.87
CA ASP A 104 10.14 -12.88 -9.01
C ASP A 104 8.65 -12.75 -8.67
N HIS A 105 8.28 -11.70 -7.92
CA HIS A 105 6.88 -11.37 -7.65
C HIS A 105 6.18 -10.70 -8.84
N ILE A 106 6.89 -10.27 -9.88
CA ILE A 106 6.32 -9.72 -11.11
C ILE A 106 5.99 -10.88 -12.06
N VAL A 107 4.75 -11.37 -11.99
CA VAL A 107 4.32 -12.58 -12.72
C VAL A 107 3.93 -12.35 -14.18
N GLY A 108 3.98 -11.10 -14.63
CA GLY A 108 3.72 -10.76 -16.01
C GLY A 108 3.78 -9.25 -16.25
N THR A 109 4.09 -8.90 -17.49
CA THR A 109 4.08 -7.51 -17.95
C THR A 109 3.42 -7.45 -19.32
N THR A 110 2.44 -6.56 -19.48
CA THR A 110 1.87 -6.22 -20.79
C THR A 110 2.06 -4.74 -21.06
N HIS A 111 2.32 -4.44 -22.32
CA HIS A 111 2.34 -3.10 -22.86
C HIS A 111 1.08 -2.87 -23.70
N LEU A 112 0.42 -1.73 -23.48
CA LEU A 112 -0.72 -1.26 -24.26
C LEU A 112 -0.36 0.07 -24.92
N SER A 113 -0.58 0.15 -26.23
CA SER A 113 -0.36 1.37 -27.02
C SER A 113 -1.43 2.43 -26.74
N SER A 114 -2.66 1.96 -26.51
CA SER A 114 -3.83 2.75 -26.16
C SER A 114 -4.76 1.93 -25.24
N THR A 115 -5.82 2.55 -24.72
CA THR A 115 -6.87 1.84 -23.97
C THR A 115 -8.20 1.82 -24.71
N GLU A 116 -8.17 2.07 -26.01
CA GLU A 116 -9.36 2.18 -26.89
C GLU A 116 -9.65 0.90 -27.67
N ASP A 117 -8.65 0.05 -27.86
CA ASP A 117 -8.81 -1.24 -28.55
C ASP A 117 -9.40 -2.29 -27.59
N ASP A 118 -10.65 -2.69 -27.84
CA ASP A 118 -11.33 -3.70 -27.03
C ASP A 118 -10.74 -5.12 -27.23
N GLN A 119 -10.07 -5.41 -28.35
CA GLN A 119 -9.42 -6.70 -28.56
C GLN A 119 -8.14 -6.83 -27.71
N GLU A 120 -7.25 -5.82 -27.75
CA GLU A 120 -6.03 -5.81 -26.91
C GLU A 120 -6.40 -5.94 -25.42
N TRP A 121 -7.53 -5.37 -25.04
CA TRP A 121 -8.07 -5.45 -23.69
C TRP A 121 -8.54 -6.86 -23.29
N GLU A 122 -9.33 -7.55 -24.12
CA GLU A 122 -9.78 -8.90 -23.80
C GLU A 122 -8.60 -9.88 -23.73
N GLU A 123 -7.60 -9.71 -24.59
CA GLU A 123 -6.34 -10.46 -24.50
C GLU A 123 -5.56 -10.17 -23.21
N LEU A 124 -5.53 -8.91 -22.76
CA LEU A 124 -4.92 -8.53 -21.49
C LEU A 124 -5.60 -9.24 -20.31
N ILE A 125 -6.93 -9.27 -20.27
CA ILE A 125 -7.67 -9.93 -19.18
C ILE A 125 -7.34 -11.41 -19.09
N VAL A 126 -7.29 -12.10 -20.23
CA VAL A 126 -6.91 -13.53 -20.27
C VAL A 126 -5.50 -13.71 -19.71
N LYS A 127 -4.53 -12.90 -20.17
CA LYS A 127 -3.13 -12.96 -19.69
C LYS A 127 -3.02 -12.71 -18.19
N ILE A 128 -3.75 -11.73 -17.65
CA ILE A 128 -3.74 -11.44 -16.22
C ILE A 128 -4.31 -12.63 -15.44
N ASN A 129 -5.46 -13.16 -15.86
CA ASN A 129 -6.12 -14.27 -15.18
C ASN A 129 -5.27 -15.56 -15.18
N GLU A 130 -4.55 -15.84 -16.27
CA GLU A 130 -3.67 -17.00 -16.39
C GLU A 130 -2.32 -16.84 -15.66
N SER A 131 -1.91 -15.61 -15.34
CA SER A 131 -0.61 -15.33 -14.70
C SER A 131 -0.52 -15.73 -13.22
N GLY A 132 -1.66 -15.97 -12.56
CA GLY A 132 -1.71 -16.18 -11.11
C GLY A 132 -1.41 -14.92 -10.28
N ALA A 133 -1.60 -13.73 -10.86
CA ALA A 133 -1.48 -12.47 -10.16
C ALA A 133 -2.52 -12.35 -9.03
N GLN A 134 -2.13 -11.65 -7.97
CA GLN A 134 -2.93 -11.32 -6.80
C GLN A 134 -3.19 -9.80 -6.72
N SER A 135 -2.40 -9.00 -7.44
CA SER A 135 -2.58 -7.55 -7.59
C SER A 135 -2.10 -7.10 -8.97
N ILE A 136 -2.52 -5.90 -9.38
CA ILE A 136 -2.17 -5.32 -10.68
C ILE A 136 -1.66 -3.90 -10.46
N ALA A 137 -0.54 -3.57 -11.11
CA ALA A 137 -0.02 -2.22 -11.23
C ALA A 137 -0.28 -1.69 -12.65
N VAL A 138 -0.93 -0.53 -12.76
CA VAL A 138 -1.19 0.14 -14.05
C VAL A 138 -0.42 1.44 -14.10
N VAL A 139 0.43 1.60 -15.11
CA VAL A 139 1.34 2.75 -15.26
C VAL A 139 1.22 3.36 -16.65
N GLY A 140 0.70 4.58 -16.71
CA GLY A 140 0.63 5.38 -17.93
C GLY A 140 1.76 6.40 -18.02
N VAL A 141 2.32 6.58 -19.22
CA VAL A 141 3.34 7.62 -19.47
C VAL A 141 2.80 9.03 -19.25
N ASN A 142 1.56 9.29 -19.67
CA ASN A 142 0.89 10.59 -19.55
C ASN A 142 0.09 10.74 -18.25
N ALA A 143 0.06 9.71 -17.40
CA ALA A 143 -0.77 9.65 -16.20
C ALA A 143 -0.66 10.86 -15.24
N PRO A 144 0.51 11.50 -15.05
CA PRO A 144 0.62 12.71 -14.23
C PRO A 144 -0.15 13.92 -14.77
N MET A 145 -0.33 13.99 -16.10
CA MET A 145 -1.04 15.08 -16.77
C MET A 145 -2.52 14.72 -17.00
N ASP A 146 -2.76 13.49 -17.44
CA ASP A 146 -4.08 12.93 -17.70
C ASP A 146 -4.13 11.44 -17.30
N ALA A 147 -4.90 11.17 -16.25
CA ALA A 147 -5.07 9.84 -15.68
C ALA A 147 -6.25 9.06 -16.28
N GLU A 148 -6.96 9.59 -17.28
CA GLU A 148 -8.18 8.96 -17.82
C GLU A 148 -7.94 7.54 -18.33
N SER A 149 -6.86 7.31 -19.09
CA SER A 149 -6.49 5.98 -19.57
C SER A 149 -6.30 4.97 -18.43
N GLU A 150 -5.59 5.36 -17.36
CA GLU A 150 -5.38 4.48 -16.20
C GLU A 150 -6.69 4.18 -15.47
N ARG A 151 -7.53 5.20 -15.25
CA ARG A 151 -8.80 5.04 -14.54
C ARG A 151 -9.78 4.17 -15.31
N ARG A 152 -9.88 4.39 -16.62
CA ARG A 152 -10.74 3.59 -17.50
C ARG A 152 -10.31 2.12 -17.48
N LEU A 153 -9.02 1.87 -17.65
CA LEU A 153 -8.47 0.52 -17.61
C LEU A 153 -8.67 -0.11 -16.23
N GLY A 154 -8.34 0.60 -15.15
CA GLY A 154 -8.49 0.11 -13.79
C GLY A 154 -9.94 -0.22 -13.42
N ALA A 155 -10.90 0.59 -13.86
CA ALA A 155 -12.32 0.32 -13.68
C ALA A 155 -12.76 -0.94 -14.45
N LYS A 156 -12.35 -1.08 -15.71
CA LYS A 156 -12.62 -2.29 -16.51
C LYS A 156 -12.05 -3.55 -15.83
N ILE A 157 -10.79 -3.50 -15.37
CA ILE A 157 -10.14 -4.59 -14.63
C ILE A 157 -10.93 -4.94 -13.38
N THR A 158 -11.28 -3.95 -12.56
CA THR A 158 -12.01 -4.16 -11.29
C THR A 158 -13.36 -4.83 -11.51
N VAL A 159 -14.04 -4.56 -12.63
CA VAL A 159 -15.32 -5.21 -12.97
C VAL A 159 -15.12 -6.66 -13.39
N ARG A 160 -14.06 -6.97 -14.15
CA ARG A 160 -13.81 -8.31 -14.70
C ARG A 160 -13.11 -9.25 -13.72
N LEU A 161 -12.21 -8.72 -12.89
CA LEU A 161 -11.36 -9.42 -11.93
C LEU A 161 -11.50 -8.77 -10.54
N PRO A 162 -12.68 -8.83 -9.92
CA PRO A 162 -12.99 -8.11 -8.67
C PRO A 162 -12.16 -8.56 -7.46
N GLU A 163 -11.53 -9.73 -7.53
CA GLU A 163 -10.63 -10.26 -6.51
C GLU A 163 -9.23 -9.62 -6.53
N LEU A 164 -8.84 -8.98 -7.65
CA LEU A 164 -7.51 -8.40 -7.80
C LEU A 164 -7.51 -6.92 -7.42
N ALA A 165 -6.60 -6.54 -6.54
CA ALA A 165 -6.42 -5.14 -6.18
C ALA A 165 -5.65 -4.39 -7.29
N VAL A 166 -6.21 -3.29 -7.80
CA VAL A 166 -5.62 -2.48 -8.88
C VAL A 166 -5.03 -1.17 -8.36
N SER A 167 -3.71 -1.01 -8.48
CA SER A 167 -2.99 0.23 -8.13
C SER A 167 -2.72 1.06 -9.38
N LEU A 168 -3.08 2.34 -9.36
CA LEU A 168 -2.96 3.24 -10.51
C LEU A 168 -1.84 4.25 -10.27
N SER A 169 -0.93 4.39 -11.22
CA SER A 169 0.29 5.14 -11.03
C SER A 169 0.09 6.63 -10.77
N HIS A 170 -0.96 7.25 -11.34
CA HIS A 170 -1.28 8.66 -11.10
C HIS A 170 -1.58 9.00 -9.63
N GLN A 171 -1.87 7.99 -8.79
CA GLN A 171 -2.12 8.18 -7.36
C GLN A 171 -0.81 8.41 -6.57
N PHE A 172 0.34 8.14 -7.20
CA PHE A 172 1.65 8.29 -6.60
C PHE A 172 2.39 9.44 -7.31
N GLY A 173 2.67 10.53 -6.58
CA GLY A 173 3.10 11.83 -7.09
C GLY A 173 4.51 11.93 -7.71
N SER A 174 5.02 10.87 -8.33
CA SER A 174 6.32 10.83 -9.00
C SER A 174 6.20 11.27 -10.47
N ILE A 175 6.98 12.28 -10.88
CA ILE A 175 6.99 12.79 -12.27
C ILE A 175 7.64 11.77 -13.21
N GLY A 176 8.76 11.16 -12.81
CA GLY A 176 9.51 10.21 -13.62
C GLY A 176 8.76 8.88 -13.82
N PHE A 177 8.85 8.31 -15.04
CA PHE A 177 8.11 7.10 -15.41
C PHE A 177 8.56 5.88 -14.59
N ILE A 178 9.86 5.68 -14.46
CA ILE A 178 10.43 4.51 -13.76
C ILE A 178 10.21 4.62 -12.25
N GLU A 179 10.40 5.79 -11.66
CA GLU A 179 10.16 6.02 -10.23
C GLU A 179 8.70 5.80 -9.89
N ARG A 180 7.79 6.26 -10.76
CA ARG A 180 6.35 6.06 -10.58
C ARG A 180 5.94 4.60 -10.79
N GLU A 181 6.50 3.92 -11.79
CA GLU A 181 6.32 2.47 -11.97
C GLU A 181 6.75 1.69 -10.74
N ASN A 182 7.98 1.93 -10.28
CA ASN A 182 8.55 1.28 -9.10
C ASN A 182 7.67 1.51 -7.86
N THR A 183 7.18 2.74 -7.68
CA THR A 183 6.26 3.07 -6.58
C THR A 183 4.93 2.32 -6.72
N THR A 184 4.38 2.23 -7.93
CA THR A 184 3.11 1.56 -8.20
C THR A 184 3.21 0.06 -7.99
N LEU A 185 4.29 -0.56 -8.47
CA LEU A 185 4.60 -1.97 -8.25
C LEU A 185 4.71 -2.29 -6.77
N LEU A 186 5.51 -1.53 -6.02
CA LEU A 186 5.70 -1.76 -4.59
C LEU A 186 4.38 -1.63 -3.82
N ASN A 187 3.57 -0.62 -4.14
CA ASN A 187 2.25 -0.45 -3.53
C ASN A 187 1.28 -1.58 -3.91
N ALA A 188 1.30 -2.07 -5.15
CA ALA A 188 0.50 -3.22 -5.56
C ALA A 188 0.90 -4.49 -4.79
N MET A 189 2.20 -4.77 -4.68
CA MET A 189 2.76 -5.89 -3.92
C MET A 189 2.37 -5.85 -2.44
N LEU A 190 2.38 -4.67 -1.82
CA LEU A 190 2.06 -4.47 -0.40
C LEU A 190 0.55 -4.40 -0.11
N ARG A 191 -0.31 -4.25 -1.13
CA ARG A 191 -1.72 -3.93 -0.90
C ARG A 191 -2.49 -5.03 -0.17
N PRO A 192 -2.32 -6.33 -0.48
CA PRO A 192 -2.96 -7.39 0.28
C PRO A 192 -2.44 -7.50 1.72
N ALA A 193 -1.16 -7.18 1.94
CA ALA A 193 -0.53 -7.22 3.27
C ALA A 193 -0.92 -6.02 4.16
N THR A 194 -1.39 -4.92 3.58
CA THR A 194 -1.71 -3.66 4.28
C THR A 194 -3.19 -3.48 4.60
N VAL A 195 -4.07 -4.42 4.22
CA VAL A 195 -5.46 -4.42 4.69
C VAL A 195 -5.46 -4.72 6.19
N LEU A 196 -5.41 -3.65 7.00
CA LEU A 196 -5.68 -3.69 8.42
C LEU A 196 -7.00 -4.45 8.60
N SER A 197 -6.93 -5.58 9.31
CA SER A 197 -8.06 -6.50 9.41
C SER A 197 -9.33 -5.74 9.82
N LYS A 198 -10.48 -6.11 9.24
CA LYS A 198 -11.81 -5.55 9.56
C LYS A 198 -12.13 -5.54 11.07
N LYS A 199 -11.34 -6.22 11.90
CA LYS A 199 -11.44 -6.21 13.37
C LYS A 199 -11.16 -4.86 14.02
N LEU A 200 -10.54 -3.90 13.33
CA LEU A 200 -10.28 -2.56 13.87
C LEU A 200 -11.54 -1.65 13.92
N VAL A 201 -12.60 -2.03 13.20
CA VAL A 201 -13.82 -1.21 13.02
C VAL A 201 -15.04 -1.83 13.75
N ALA A 202 -14.85 -2.98 14.40
CA ALA A 202 -15.88 -3.66 15.20
C ALA A 202 -15.61 -3.45 16.69
#